data_AF-A0A0K9PBZ4-F1
#
_entry.id   AF-A0A0K9PBZ4-F1
#
_cell.length_a   1.000
_cell.length_b   1.000
_cell.length_c   1.000
_cell.angle_alpha   90.00
_cell.angle_beta   90.00
_cell.angle_gamma   90.00
#
_symmetry.space_group_name_H-M   'P 1'
#
loop_
_entity.id
_entity.type
_entity.pdbx_description
1 polymer ?
#
loop_
_entity_poly.entity_id
_entity_poly.type
_entity_poly.pdbx_seq_one_letter_code
_entity_poly.pdbx_strand_id
1 'polypeptide(L)'
;MGFALLDEFTPRLDEDDSVKEILSKKQLPEQCGISHSASSPPQPKSIILGFSKGGILLNQILTELAHFNSNSSRFTRRSTTNDTDSVSECFPISKDSFLHSISEIHYIDVGLNCSGAYITNLDVIKNITSDDPSSSFRIVLHGTPRQWCDKDRPWIKKEKDKLLQILKDEAQTSNGRLEVVERFYFANMATSLHMHFEIIKELNTS
;
A
#
# COMPACT_ATOMS: atom_id res chain seq x y z
N MET A 1 18.96 -61.67 -13.00
CA MET A 1 19.21 -61.01 -14.30
C MET A 1 18.04 -61.35 -15.21
N GLY A 2 17.33 -60.36 -15.75
CA GLY A 2 16.25 -60.57 -16.71
C GLY A 2 15.88 -59.25 -17.39
N PHE A 3 16.06 -59.17 -18.70
CA PHE A 3 15.94 -57.97 -19.53
C PHE A 3 15.18 -58.31 -20.85
N ALA A 4 14.31 -57.36 -21.26
CA ALA A 4 14.11 -56.79 -22.60
C ALA A 4 13.55 -57.61 -23.82
N LEU A 5 12.37 -57.15 -24.30
CA LEU A 5 12.06 -56.44 -25.59
C LEU A 5 11.95 -57.17 -26.96
N LEU A 6 11.15 -56.51 -27.83
CA LEU A 6 10.96 -56.55 -29.32
C LEU A 6 9.71 -57.33 -29.79
N ASP A 7 8.92 -56.97 -30.82
CA ASP A 7 8.88 -55.87 -31.81
C ASP A 7 7.51 -55.93 -32.58
N GLU A 8 7.32 -55.00 -33.53
CA GLU A 8 6.51 -55.06 -34.77
C GLU A 8 5.21 -54.22 -34.93
N PHE A 9 5.13 -53.66 -36.15
CA PHE A 9 4.34 -52.54 -36.66
C PHE A 9 3.76 -52.96 -38.02
N THR A 10 2.53 -52.56 -38.39
CA THR A 10 1.97 -52.43 -39.78
C THR A 10 0.43 -52.22 -39.71
N PRO A 11 -0.29 -51.74 -40.76
CA PRO A 11 0.06 -50.89 -41.92
C PRO A 11 -0.97 -49.75 -42.24
N ARG A 12 -0.68 -49.05 -43.36
CA ARG A 12 -1.39 -48.02 -44.16
C ARG A 12 -2.80 -48.39 -44.68
N LEU A 13 -3.75 -47.44 -44.71
CA LEU A 13 -4.32 -46.62 -45.82
C LEU A 13 -5.21 -47.35 -46.84
N ASP A 14 -6.44 -46.84 -47.01
CA ASP A 14 -7.18 -46.68 -48.29
C ASP A 14 -8.12 -45.46 -48.07
N GLU A 15 -7.92 -44.31 -48.75
CA GLU A 15 -8.51 -43.91 -50.05
C GLU A 15 -10.05 -43.70 -49.90
N ASP A 16 -10.71 -42.62 -50.34
CA ASP A 16 -10.62 -42.03 -51.68
C ASP A 16 -11.42 -40.71 -51.77
N ASP A 17 -11.07 -39.97 -52.81
CA ASP A 17 -11.56 -38.76 -53.44
C ASP A 17 -13.05 -38.40 -53.34
N SER A 18 -13.31 -37.09 -53.19
CA SER A 18 -14.07 -36.41 -54.25
C SER A 18 -13.80 -34.90 -54.30
N VAL A 19 -13.54 -34.46 -55.52
CA VAL A 19 -12.91 -33.20 -55.91
C VAL A 19 -13.97 -32.29 -56.53
N LYS A 20 -13.79 -30.96 -56.33
CA LYS A 20 -14.39 -29.84 -57.10
C LYS A 20 -15.88 -29.64 -56.82
N GLU A 21 -16.32 -28.48 -56.37
CA GLU A 21 -16.40 -27.25 -57.17
C GLU A 21 -16.90 -26.15 -56.18
N ILE A 22 -16.33 -24.95 -56.07
CA ILE A 22 -16.73 -23.77 -56.85
C ILE A 22 -15.82 -22.60 -56.42
N LEU A 23 -15.37 -21.84 -57.41
CA LEU A 23 -14.40 -20.74 -57.33
C LEU A 23 -14.86 -19.49 -56.55
N SER A 24 -13.87 -18.86 -55.91
CA SER A 24 -13.65 -17.40 -55.78
C SER A 24 -14.77 -16.52 -55.20
N LYS A 25 -14.67 -16.19 -53.91
CA LYS A 25 -14.91 -14.83 -53.40
C LYS A 25 -13.89 -14.44 -52.31
N LYS A 26 -13.15 -13.36 -52.60
CA LYS A 26 -12.44 -12.48 -51.65
C LYS A 26 -13.27 -12.24 -50.38
N GLN A 27 -12.65 -12.34 -49.21
CA GLN A 27 -12.51 -11.26 -48.20
C GLN A 27 -11.73 -11.82 -46.98
N LEU A 28 -10.70 -11.11 -46.51
CA LEU A 28 -10.13 -11.29 -45.16
C LEU A 28 -11.20 -10.94 -44.10
N PRO A 29 -11.25 -11.66 -42.98
CA PRO A 29 -11.54 -11.03 -41.69
C PRO A 29 -10.47 -11.44 -40.67
N GLU A 30 -9.70 -10.47 -40.20
CA GLU A 30 -9.89 -9.76 -38.93
C GLU A 30 -9.03 -10.38 -37.83
N GLN A 31 -8.05 -9.58 -37.44
CA GLN A 31 -7.19 -9.80 -36.28
C GLN A 31 -8.08 -10.05 -35.06
N CYS A 32 -7.91 -11.21 -34.44
CA CYS A 32 -8.37 -11.43 -33.07
C CYS A 32 -7.56 -10.48 -32.17
N GLY A 33 -8.18 -9.37 -31.79
CA GLY A 33 -7.63 -8.43 -30.83
C GLY A 33 -7.50 -9.10 -29.48
N ILE A 34 -6.30 -9.58 -29.17
CA ILE A 34 -5.93 -9.88 -27.79
C ILE A 34 -5.83 -8.53 -27.09
N SER A 35 -6.91 -8.11 -26.44
CA SER A 35 -6.86 -7.09 -25.42
C SER A 35 -6.05 -7.64 -24.26
N HIS A 36 -4.73 -7.53 -24.36
CA HIS A 36 -3.86 -7.54 -23.19
C HIS A 36 -4.25 -6.31 -22.36
N SER A 37 -5.21 -6.49 -21.45
CA SER A 37 -5.33 -5.61 -20.30
C SER A 37 -3.98 -5.62 -19.62
N ALA A 38 -3.19 -4.58 -19.85
CA ALA A 38 -1.92 -4.39 -19.19
C ALA A 38 -2.22 -4.24 -17.69
N SER A 39 -2.20 -5.34 -16.95
CA SER A 39 -2.15 -5.28 -15.50
C SER A 39 -0.80 -4.68 -15.18
N SER A 40 -0.79 -3.47 -14.65
CA SER A 40 0.40 -2.93 -14.00
C SER A 40 0.90 -3.97 -12.98
N PRO A 41 2.23 -4.15 -12.86
CA PRO A 41 2.76 -5.01 -11.81
C PRO A 41 2.23 -4.55 -10.45
N PRO A 42 1.91 -5.47 -9.53
CA PRO A 42 1.37 -5.12 -8.22
C PRO A 42 2.33 -4.16 -7.52
N GLN A 43 1.84 -2.96 -7.23
CA GLN A 43 2.62 -1.97 -6.50
C GLN A 43 2.87 -2.50 -5.07
N PRO A 44 4.11 -2.51 -4.58
CA PRO A 44 4.40 -3.00 -3.25
C PRO A 44 3.73 -2.12 -2.20
N LYS A 45 3.09 -2.76 -1.22
CA LYS A 45 2.44 -2.08 -0.10
C LYS A 45 3.45 -1.83 1.02
N SER A 46 3.49 -0.59 1.50
CA SER A 46 4.33 -0.15 2.61
C SER A 46 3.50 0.01 3.88
N ILE A 47 4.08 -0.36 5.01
CA ILE A 47 3.58 -0.07 6.36
C ILE A 47 4.60 0.86 7.02
N ILE A 48 4.16 2.01 7.52
CA ILE A 48 5.04 2.95 8.21
C ILE A 48 4.65 3.02 9.69
N LEU A 49 5.64 2.91 10.56
CA LEU A 49 5.44 2.92 12.00
C LEU A 49 6.32 4.00 12.66
N GLY A 50 5.74 4.71 13.62
CA GLY A 50 6.41 5.75 14.39
C GLY A 50 6.30 5.48 15.87
N PHE A 51 7.36 4.92 16.46
CA PHE A 51 7.43 4.64 17.89
C PHE A 51 8.04 5.80 18.69
N SER A 52 7.45 6.17 19.83
CA SER A 52 7.99 7.21 20.71
C SER A 52 8.18 8.54 19.97
N LYS A 53 9.41 9.03 19.82
CA LYS A 53 9.71 10.21 18.99
C LYS A 53 9.61 9.96 17.49
N GLY A 54 9.59 8.70 17.05
CA GLY A 54 9.31 8.32 15.67
C GLY A 54 7.92 8.77 15.19
N GLY A 55 6.95 8.98 16.09
CA GLY A 55 5.68 9.60 15.74
C GLY A 55 5.83 11.04 15.24
N ILE A 56 6.88 11.75 15.65
CA ILE A 56 7.18 13.10 15.15
C ILE A 56 7.73 13.04 13.73
N LEU A 57 8.55 12.03 13.43
CA LEU A 57 8.99 11.77 12.06
C LEU A 57 7.81 11.40 11.17
N LEU A 58 6.85 10.60 11.65
CA LEU A 58 5.59 10.37 10.93
C LEU A 58 4.86 11.68 10.63
N ASN A 59 4.75 12.57 11.62
CA ASN A 59 4.10 13.86 11.40
C ASN A 59 4.79 14.66 10.29
N GLN A 60 6.12 14.67 10.28
CA GLN A 60 6.91 15.35 9.25
C GLN A 60 6.70 14.72 7.87
N ILE A 61 6.86 13.40 7.75
CA ILE A 61 6.66 12.66 6.50
C ILE A 61 5.27 12.94 5.93
N LEU A 62 4.22 12.81 6.74
CA LEU A 62 2.85 13.03 6.28
C LEU A 62 2.59 14.49 5.89
N THR A 63 3.17 15.43 6.63
CA THR A 63 3.06 16.85 6.27
C THR A 63 3.77 17.13 4.95
N GLU A 64 4.96 16.56 4.72
CA GLU A 64 5.69 16.74 3.46
C GLU A 64 4.98 16.10 2.26
N LEU A 65 4.33 14.95 2.46
CA LEU A 65 3.53 14.30 1.43
C LEU A 65 2.26 15.11 1.13
N ALA A 66 1.58 15.62 2.17
CA ALA A 66 0.37 16.44 2.01
C ALA A 66 0.58 17.76 1.25
N HIS A 67 1.76 18.36 1.37
CA HIS A 67 2.10 19.63 0.72
C HIS A 67 2.85 19.44 -0.60
N PHE A 68 3.02 18.20 -1.05
CA PHE A 68 3.65 17.95 -2.32
C PHE A 68 2.70 18.32 -3.46
N ASN A 69 2.90 19.49 -4.04
CA ASN A 69 2.32 19.84 -5.33
C ASN A 69 3.16 19.17 -6.43
N SER A 70 2.52 18.31 -7.23
CA SER A 70 3.10 17.64 -8.42
C SER A 70 3.38 18.60 -9.59
N ASN A 71 3.89 19.81 -9.28
CA ASN A 71 4.20 20.88 -10.23
C ASN A 71 5.70 21.01 -10.56
N SER A 72 6.55 20.11 -10.07
CA SER A 72 7.99 20.13 -10.40
C SER A 72 8.36 18.96 -11.29
N SER A 73 8.48 19.26 -12.58
CA SER A 73 9.12 18.47 -13.63
C SER A 73 8.56 17.06 -13.84
N ARG A 74 7.82 16.92 -14.95
CA ARG A 74 7.93 15.74 -15.79
C ARG A 74 9.43 15.49 -16.03
N PHE A 75 10.08 14.66 -15.23
CA PHE A 75 11.18 13.87 -15.75
C PHE A 75 10.52 12.88 -16.71
N THR A 76 10.18 13.38 -17.91
CA THR A 76 10.06 12.54 -19.08
C THR A 76 11.39 11.82 -19.15
N ARG A 77 11.43 10.56 -18.71
CA ARG A 77 12.49 9.63 -19.05
C ARG A 77 12.47 9.59 -20.56
N ARG A 78 13.31 10.41 -21.19
CA ARG A 78 13.53 10.42 -22.63
C ARG A 78 14.19 9.07 -22.87
N SER A 79 13.36 8.10 -23.22
CA SER A 79 13.76 6.76 -23.58
C SER A 79 14.63 6.88 -24.82
N THR A 80 15.94 6.94 -24.58
CA THR A 80 16.95 6.71 -25.60
C THR A 80 17.85 5.61 -25.07
N THR A 81 17.88 4.55 -25.88
CA THR A 81 18.87 3.48 -25.98
C THR A 81 18.88 2.41 -24.89
N ASN A 82 18.29 1.26 -25.26
CA ASN A 82 18.84 -0.09 -25.15
C ASN A 82 19.98 -0.26 -24.13
N ASP A 83 19.64 -0.71 -22.93
CA ASP A 83 20.50 -1.66 -22.23
C ASP A 83 19.68 -2.49 -21.25
N THR A 84 19.98 -3.78 -21.29
CA THR A 84 19.42 -4.85 -20.46
C THR A 84 19.85 -4.66 -19.01
N ASP A 85 18.92 -4.23 -18.16
CA ASP A 85 18.86 -4.70 -16.77
C ASP A 85 17.45 -4.43 -16.23
N SER A 86 16.67 -5.51 -16.13
CA SER A 86 15.35 -5.53 -15.51
C SER A 86 15.49 -5.39 -13.99
N VAL A 87 15.89 -4.20 -13.53
CA VAL A 87 15.68 -3.85 -12.13
C VAL A 87 14.17 -3.66 -11.98
N SER A 88 13.51 -4.67 -11.41
CA SER A 88 12.10 -4.60 -11.04
C SER A 88 11.80 -3.24 -10.40
N GLU A 89 10.89 -2.47 -11.01
CA GLU A 89 10.31 -1.23 -10.46
C GLU A 89 9.48 -1.59 -9.21
N CYS A 90 10.17 -1.99 -8.14
CA CYS A 90 9.61 -2.38 -6.85
C CYS A 90 9.69 -1.24 -5.82
N PHE A 91 10.20 -0.08 -6.22
CA PHE A 91 10.34 1.07 -5.32
C PHE A 91 9.61 2.28 -5.90
N PRO A 92 8.82 2.99 -5.10
CA PRO A 92 8.18 4.21 -5.55
C PRO A 92 9.22 5.27 -5.92
N ILE A 93 9.21 5.70 -7.18
CA ILE A 93 10.20 6.63 -7.76
C ILE A 93 9.76 8.09 -7.53
N SER A 94 8.48 8.33 -7.22
CA SER A 94 7.90 9.65 -6.92
C SER A 94 7.25 9.68 -5.54
N LYS A 95 7.09 10.88 -4.96
CA LYS A 95 6.35 11.06 -3.69
C LYS A 95 4.90 10.60 -3.79
N ASP A 96 4.24 10.82 -4.93
CA ASP A 96 2.88 10.34 -5.19
C ASP A 96 2.83 8.81 -5.18
N SER A 97 3.74 8.15 -5.93
CA SER A 97 3.83 6.68 -5.91
C SER A 97 4.18 6.14 -4.53
N PHE A 98 4.98 6.88 -3.73
CA PHE A 98 5.26 6.48 -2.34
C PHE A 98 4.00 6.60 -1.49
N LEU A 99 3.29 7.72 -1.53
CA LEU A 99 2.04 7.93 -0.80
C LEU A 99 1.02 6.84 -1.12
N HIS A 100 0.80 6.54 -2.41
CA HIS A 100 -0.11 5.48 -2.84
C HIS A 100 0.36 4.07 -2.47
N SER A 101 1.67 3.87 -2.24
CA SER A 101 2.20 2.60 -1.75
C SER A 101 1.89 2.37 -0.27
N ILE A 102 1.64 3.42 0.52
CA ILE A 102 1.40 3.29 1.96
C ILE A 102 0.01 2.70 2.18
N SER A 103 -0.03 1.50 2.74
CA SER A 103 -1.26 0.82 3.13
C SER A 103 -1.64 1.09 4.59
N GLU A 104 -0.65 1.32 5.45
CA GLU A 104 -0.88 1.49 6.89
C GLU A 104 0.08 2.48 7.53
N ILE A 105 -0.43 3.22 8.52
CA ILE A 105 0.35 4.09 9.39
C ILE A 105 0.06 3.77 10.85
N HIS A 106 1.12 3.49 11.61
CA HIS A 106 1.02 3.17 13.03
C HIS A 106 1.72 4.22 13.88
N TYR A 107 0.93 4.99 14.64
CA TYR A 107 1.45 5.81 15.73
C TYR A 107 1.58 4.94 16.98
N ILE A 108 2.80 4.71 17.47
CA ILE A 108 3.04 3.79 18.58
C ILE A 108 3.60 4.53 19.80
N ASP A 109 2.76 4.61 20.83
CA ASP A 109 3.08 5.19 22.15
C ASP A 109 3.89 6.50 22.03
N VAL A 110 3.36 7.39 21.18
CA VAL A 110 4.04 8.62 20.77
C VAL A 110 4.10 9.60 21.92
N GLY A 111 5.27 10.20 22.09
CA GLY A 111 5.55 11.09 23.20
C GLY A 111 6.50 12.22 22.83
N LEU A 112 6.12 13.45 23.21
CA LEU A 112 6.93 14.64 23.06
C LEU A 112 6.89 15.47 24.34
N ASN A 113 7.93 16.27 24.59
CA ASN A 113 8.04 17.12 25.78
C ASN A 113 7.40 18.51 25.57
N CYS A 114 6.81 18.73 24.40
CA CYS A 114 6.05 19.92 24.02
C CYS A 114 4.91 19.50 23.09
N SER A 115 4.05 20.47 22.73
CA SER A 115 3.00 20.28 21.73
C SER A 115 3.54 19.83 20.37
N GLY A 116 2.72 19.12 19.60
CA GLY A 116 3.08 18.58 18.29
C GLY A 116 3.38 17.08 18.29
N ALA A 117 2.92 16.34 19.30
CA ALA A 117 3.00 14.88 19.35
C ALA A 117 2.17 14.23 18.22
N TYR A 118 1.03 14.83 17.85
CA TYR A 118 0.17 14.34 16.76
C TYR A 118 -0.20 15.48 15.80
N ILE A 119 -0.36 15.15 14.51
CA ILE A 119 -0.90 16.10 13.52
C ILE A 119 -2.33 16.47 13.92
N THR A 120 -2.64 17.77 13.92
CA THR A 120 -4.01 18.25 14.15
C THR A 120 -4.49 19.23 13.08
N ASN A 121 -3.75 19.31 11.96
CA ASN A 121 -4.11 20.08 10.79
C ASN A 121 -4.99 19.21 9.87
N LEU A 122 -6.23 19.65 9.64
CA LEU A 122 -7.22 18.96 8.81
C LEU A 122 -6.76 18.83 7.35
N ASP A 123 -6.13 19.87 6.81
CA ASP A 123 -5.73 19.90 5.40
C ASP A 123 -4.64 18.85 5.12
N VAL A 124 -3.74 18.63 6.08
CA VAL A 124 -2.73 17.56 5.98
C VAL A 124 -3.40 16.20 5.87
N ILE A 125 -4.39 15.92 6.73
CA ILE A 125 -5.09 14.63 6.72
C ILE A 125 -5.85 14.43 5.42
N LYS A 126 -6.60 15.44 4.97
CA LYS A 126 -7.34 15.39 3.70
C LYS A 126 -6.44 15.12 2.51
N ASN A 127 -5.28 15.75 2.46
CA ASN A 127 -4.37 15.61 1.32
C ASN A 127 -3.65 14.26 1.28
N ILE A 128 -3.44 13.59 2.42
CA ILE A 128 -2.83 12.25 2.44
C ILE A 128 -3.86 11.12 2.24
N THR A 129 -5.13 11.37 2.57
CA THR A 129 -6.21 10.42 2.29
C THR A 129 -6.60 10.56 0.83
N SER A 130 -6.03 9.68 -0.01
CA SER A 130 -6.17 9.74 -1.46
C SER A 130 -7.62 9.79 -1.96
N ASP A 131 -7.85 10.57 -3.03
CA ASP A 131 -9.09 10.51 -3.82
C ASP A 131 -9.17 9.25 -4.70
N ASP A 132 -8.12 8.43 -4.76
CA ASP A 132 -8.12 7.18 -5.52
C ASP A 132 -9.16 6.18 -4.94
N PRO A 133 -10.17 5.76 -5.72
CA PRO A 133 -11.18 4.82 -5.27
C PRO A 133 -10.64 3.39 -5.07
N SER A 134 -9.45 3.07 -5.58
CA SER A 134 -8.83 1.75 -5.49
C SER A 134 -7.89 1.59 -4.29
N SER A 135 -7.53 2.69 -3.61
CA SER A 135 -6.62 2.68 -2.47
C SER A 135 -7.38 2.58 -1.15
N SER A 136 -7.12 1.50 -0.40
CA SER A 136 -7.53 1.34 1.00
C SER A 136 -6.37 1.68 1.91
N PHE A 137 -6.60 2.52 2.92
CA PHE A 137 -5.58 3.06 3.78
C PHE A 137 -6.02 2.99 5.24
N ARG A 138 -5.14 2.49 6.13
CA ARG A 138 -5.44 2.32 7.56
C ARG A 138 -4.53 3.19 8.42
N ILE A 139 -5.10 3.88 9.39
CA ILE A 139 -4.34 4.57 10.45
C ILE A 139 -4.67 3.94 11.79
N VAL A 140 -3.62 3.49 12.51
CA VAL A 140 -3.73 2.90 13.83
C VAL A 140 -3.02 3.76 14.87
N LEU A 141 -3.75 4.16 15.91
CA LEU A 141 -3.21 4.84 17.08
C LEU A 141 -3.06 3.83 18.20
N HIS A 142 -1.82 3.53 18.56
CA HIS A 142 -1.47 2.67 19.69
C HIS A 142 -0.94 3.52 20.84
N GLY A 143 -1.37 3.25 22.06
CA GLY A 143 -0.78 3.92 23.21
C GLY A 143 -1.09 3.25 24.53
N THR A 144 -0.35 3.71 25.52
CA THR A 144 -0.39 3.22 26.90
C THR A 144 -0.82 4.35 27.85
N PRO A 145 -1.20 4.01 29.10
CA PRO A 145 -1.36 4.99 30.17
C PRO A 145 -0.16 5.92 30.34
N ARG A 146 1.07 5.45 30.06
CA ARG A 146 2.29 6.25 30.18
C ARG A 146 2.29 7.48 29.28
N GLN A 147 1.67 7.44 28.10
CA GLN A 147 1.58 8.61 27.20
C GLN A 147 0.19 9.25 27.24
N TRP A 148 -0.88 8.46 27.14
CA TRP A 148 -2.25 8.97 26.99
C TRP A 148 -2.92 9.40 28.30
N CYS A 149 -2.37 9.01 29.45
CA CYS A 149 -2.84 9.42 30.77
C CYS A 149 -1.81 10.26 31.54
N ASP A 150 -0.79 10.78 30.84
CA ASP A 150 0.24 11.62 31.44
C ASP A 150 -0.33 13.00 31.84
N LYS A 151 -0.37 13.25 33.16
CA LYS A 151 -0.92 14.49 33.74
C LYS A 151 -0.01 15.70 33.52
N ASP A 152 1.29 15.46 33.38
CA ASP A 152 2.29 16.52 33.19
C ASP A 152 2.39 16.93 31.71
N ARG A 153 1.94 16.04 30.81
CA ARG A 153 1.94 16.26 29.35
C ARG A 153 0.53 16.11 28.74
N PRO A 154 -0.45 16.90 29.19
CA PRO A 154 -1.85 16.75 28.79
C PRO A 154 -2.09 16.99 27.29
N TRP A 155 -1.17 17.70 26.61
CA TRP A 155 -1.25 17.93 25.16
C TRP A 155 -1.19 16.64 24.36
N ILE A 156 -0.50 15.59 24.83
CA ILE A 156 -0.36 14.33 24.09
C ILE A 156 -1.74 13.71 23.86
N LYS A 157 -2.52 13.55 24.93
CA LYS A 157 -3.88 13.02 24.84
C LYS A 157 -4.78 13.95 24.03
N LYS A 158 -4.71 15.27 24.29
CA LYS A 158 -5.54 16.26 23.59
C LYS A 158 -5.30 16.25 22.07
N GLU A 159 -4.05 16.20 21.64
CA GLU A 159 -3.68 16.16 20.23
C GLU A 159 -4.05 14.82 19.58
N LYS A 160 -3.81 13.70 20.28
CA LYS A 160 -4.27 12.37 19.85
C LYS A 160 -5.79 12.31 19.68
N ASP A 161 -6.55 12.79 20.66
CA ASP A 161 -8.02 12.82 20.60
C ASP A 161 -8.51 13.68 19.43
N LYS A 162 -7.87 14.83 19.19
CA LYS A 162 -8.17 15.69 18.04
C LYS A 162 -7.84 15.01 16.71
N LEU A 163 -6.68 14.36 16.59
CA LEU A 163 -6.33 13.58 15.38
C LEU A 163 -7.35 12.47 15.14
N LEU A 164 -7.68 11.68 16.17
CA LEU A 164 -8.65 10.60 16.07
C LEU A 164 -10.01 11.10 15.60
N GLN A 165 -10.46 12.26 16.10
CA GLN A 165 -11.70 12.87 15.66
C GLN A 165 -11.65 13.25 14.17
N ILE A 166 -10.59 13.98 13.75
CA ILE A 166 -10.40 14.36 12.34
C ILE A 166 -10.42 13.12 11.43
N LEU A 167 -9.70 12.06 11.81
CA LEU A 167 -9.64 10.82 11.06
C LEU A 167 -11.00 10.11 10.98
N LYS A 168 -11.75 10.07 12.08
CA LYS A 168 -13.09 9.47 12.10
C LYS A 168 -14.07 10.24 11.21
N ASP A 169 -13.99 11.57 11.25
CA ASP A 169 -14.84 12.44 10.42
C ASP A 169 -14.52 12.20 8.93
N GLU A 170 -13.24 12.15 8.55
CA GLU A 170 -12.82 11.85 7.18
C GLU A 170 -13.16 10.41 6.75
N ALA A 171 -13.11 9.45 7.67
CA ALA A 171 -13.49 8.07 7.38
C ALA A 171 -14.96 7.96 6.95
N GLN A 172 -15.85 8.78 7.52
CA GLN A 172 -17.27 8.81 7.12
C GLN A 172 -17.46 9.32 5.70
N THR A 173 -16.63 10.25 5.22
CA THR A 173 -16.69 10.78 3.86
C THR A 173 -15.92 9.93 2.85
N SER A 174 -15.11 8.98 3.32
CA SER A 174 -14.20 8.20 2.48
C SER A 174 -14.81 6.98 1.78
N ASN A 175 -16.10 6.67 1.95
CA ASN A 175 -16.75 5.45 1.43
C ASN A 175 -16.05 4.13 1.85
N GLY A 176 -15.46 4.09 3.04
CA GLY A 176 -14.77 2.91 3.56
C GLY A 176 -13.30 2.75 3.11
N ARG A 177 -12.74 3.76 2.44
CA ARG A 177 -11.33 3.76 2.02
C ARG A 177 -10.37 4.01 3.18
N LEU A 178 -10.79 4.80 4.17
CA LEU A 178 -10.02 5.08 5.37
C LEU A 178 -10.54 4.23 6.54
N GLU A 179 -9.68 3.35 7.05
CA GLU A 179 -9.90 2.64 8.31
C GLU A 179 -9.14 3.33 9.45
N VAL A 180 -9.81 3.57 10.57
CA VAL A 180 -9.21 4.23 11.75
C VAL A 180 -9.37 3.34 12.96
N VAL A 181 -8.26 2.95 13.58
CA VAL A 181 -8.24 2.03 14.71
C VAL A 181 -7.53 2.68 15.89
N GLU A 182 -8.13 2.61 17.08
CA GLU A 182 -7.50 3.01 18.33
C GLU A 182 -7.27 1.77 19.21
N ARG A 183 -6.05 1.60 19.70
CA ARG A 183 -5.66 0.49 20.58
C ARG A 183 -5.02 1.04 21.86
N PHE A 184 -5.71 0.83 22.97
CA PHE A 184 -5.23 1.23 24.29
C PHE A 184 -4.71 0.01 25.06
N TYR A 185 -3.41 -0.02 25.28
CA TYR A 185 -2.71 -1.15 25.90
C TYR A 185 -2.53 -0.91 27.39
N PHE A 186 -2.53 -1.99 28.17
CA PHE A 186 -2.21 -1.97 29.60
C PHE A 186 -3.09 -1.02 30.44
N ALA A 187 -4.35 -0.80 30.04
CA ALA A 187 -5.27 0.17 30.66
C ALA A 187 -5.39 0.05 32.20
N ASN A 188 -5.21 -1.17 32.72
CA ASN A 188 -5.36 -1.49 34.14
C ASN A 188 -4.03 -1.52 34.91
N MET A 189 -2.92 -1.14 34.28
CA MET A 189 -1.58 -1.16 34.88
C MET A 189 -1.15 0.23 35.33
N ALA A 190 -0.30 0.27 36.37
CA ALA A 190 0.34 1.51 36.80
C ALA A 190 1.24 2.06 35.68
N THR A 191 1.27 3.40 35.55
CA THR A 191 2.11 4.06 34.54
C THR A 191 3.58 3.76 34.83
N SER A 192 4.33 3.33 33.80
CA SER A 192 5.76 3.06 33.93
C SER A 192 6.48 3.36 32.64
N LEU A 193 7.80 3.59 32.70
CA LEU A 193 8.61 3.65 31.49
C LEU A 193 8.75 2.26 30.83
N HIS A 194 8.59 1.18 31.60
CA HIS A 194 8.65 -0.17 31.05
C HIS A 194 7.56 -0.41 29.99
N MET A 195 6.32 -0.03 30.31
CA MET A 195 5.19 -0.24 29.40
C MET A 195 5.34 0.50 28.06
N HIS A 196 6.10 1.62 28.05
CA HIS A 196 6.43 2.37 26.84
C HIS A 196 7.14 1.49 25.79
N PHE A 197 8.01 0.58 26.23
CA PHE A 197 8.70 -0.35 25.34
C PHE A 197 7.99 -1.69 25.23
N GLU A 198 7.28 -2.12 26.28
CA GLU A 198 6.53 -3.37 26.32
C GLU A 198 5.46 -3.41 25.22
N ILE A 199 4.83 -2.28 24.90
CA ILE A 199 3.83 -2.17 23.83
C ILE A 199 4.34 -2.70 22.48
N ILE A 200 5.66 -2.58 22.18
CA ILE A 200 6.25 -3.05 20.93
C ILE A 200 6.07 -4.57 20.77
N LYS A 201 6.11 -5.31 21.87
CA LYS A 201 5.93 -6.77 21.88
C LYS A 201 4.47 -7.18 21.61
N GLU A 202 3.54 -6.30 21.93
CA GLU A 202 2.10 -6.49 21.73
C GLU A 202 1.60 -5.97 20.37
N LEU A 203 2.51 -5.44 19.55
CA LEU A 203 2.18 -4.98 18.20
C LEU A 203 1.95 -6.19 17.30
N ASN A 204 0.70 -6.36 16.89
CA ASN A 204 0.35 -7.21 15.77
C ASN A 204 0.03 -6.30 14.58
N THR A 205 0.96 -6.20 13.63
CA THR A 205 0.70 -5.67 12.29
C THR A 205 -0.03 -6.74 11.50
N SER A 206 -1.16 -6.39 10.88
CA SER A 206 -2.05 -7.33 10.20
C SER A 206 -1.69 -7.49 8.73
#